data_AF-A0A4Y2MMJ4-F1
#
_entry.id   AF-A0A4Y2MMJ4-F1
#
_cell.length_a   1.000
_cell.length_b   1.000
_cell.length_c   1.000
_cell.angle_alpha   90.00
_cell.angle_beta   90.00
_cell.angle_gamma   90.00
#
_symmetry.space_group_name_H-M   'P 1'
#
loop_
_entity.id
_entity.type
_entity.pdbx_description
1 polymer ?
#
loop_
_entity_poly.entity_id
_entity_poly.type
_entity_poly.pdbx_seq_one_letter_code
_entity_poly.pdbx_strand_id
1 'polypeptide(L)'
;MSVSCHLLLALAFATVYIFSNVDAENLCQSISKGGDGPCSFDQYRCLNNKCVHRTDMCNGRNDCGDNSDENYCSAYSNSCPTHRSFFCGTNTYDRCIPMSWKCDGWKDCPSGKDEAECHEDYENLTPGLIHKARFRAQNWTHQLRNENQPTRKWGPDVGRIAVALYLSNDSYFGGNRSIRDEISYELSLDLLSRLALKKIEDISSTELANYINAFLVTCIDPRKFHVLDLVSELRKRVDAQNYTNPSAMLALCNAGERITERDVEKLTSVFWKAHREFWTDTQALAVLALACAAKQPQEVFYLDEIKELTMELKKRQYRNGTVENLKTTALVLQALFASESETDEENFDEAKALKQILRSQKENDFFGNLANTYYVLPVLQCRSLVNISSSHCKAPVIDGNSMIVCLFSAASLYT
;
A
#
# COMPACT_ATOMS: atom_id res chain seq x y z
N MET A 1 -57.76 12.31 -23.56
CA MET A 1 -57.82 11.72 -22.20
C MET A 1 -57.52 10.24 -22.30
N SER A 2 -56.28 9.84 -22.07
CA SER A 2 -55.93 8.46 -21.71
C SER A 2 -54.58 8.50 -21.01
N VAL A 3 -54.62 8.50 -19.68
CA VAL A 3 -53.46 8.24 -18.83
C VAL A 3 -53.92 7.14 -17.90
N SER A 4 -53.46 5.92 -18.12
CA SER A 4 -53.45 4.82 -17.15
C SER A 4 -52.82 3.59 -17.78
N CYS A 5 -51.97 2.91 -17.01
CA CYS A 5 -51.46 1.56 -17.23
C CYS A 5 -50.13 1.35 -17.99
N HIS A 6 -49.16 2.27 -17.88
CA HIS A 6 -47.74 1.94 -18.18
C HIS A 6 -46.74 2.31 -17.07
N LEU A 7 -47.18 2.97 -15.99
CA LEU A 7 -46.27 3.43 -14.93
C LEU A 7 -46.06 2.43 -13.77
N LEU A 8 -46.78 1.30 -13.76
CA LEU A 8 -46.71 0.32 -12.66
C LEU A 8 -45.87 -0.93 -12.98
N LEU A 9 -45.33 -1.07 -14.20
CA LEU A 9 -44.42 -2.17 -14.56
C LEU A 9 -42.93 -1.80 -14.51
N ALA A 10 -42.60 -0.51 -14.37
CA ALA A 10 -41.21 -0.06 -14.31
C ALA A 10 -40.59 -0.12 -12.90
N LEU A 11 -41.40 -0.29 -11.85
CA LEU A 11 -40.92 -0.32 -10.46
C LEU A 11 -40.70 -1.75 -9.90
N ALA A 12 -40.94 -2.80 -10.70
CA ALA A 12 -40.75 -4.19 -10.25
C ALA A 12 -39.47 -4.85 -10.80
N PHE A 13 -38.72 -4.20 -11.69
CA PHE A 13 -37.46 -4.73 -12.23
C PHE A 13 -36.20 -4.05 -11.66
N ALA A 14 -36.34 -3.09 -10.74
CA ALA A 14 -35.22 -2.38 -10.13
C ALA A 14 -34.71 -2.97 -8.79
N THR A 15 -35.16 -4.15 -8.38
CA THR A 15 -34.80 -4.72 -7.06
C THR A 15 -34.08 -6.06 -7.07
N VAL A 16 -33.60 -6.56 -8.23
CA VAL A 16 -32.77 -7.77 -8.24
C VAL A 16 -31.67 -7.65 -9.29
N TYR A 17 -30.63 -6.87 -9.00
CA TYR A 17 -29.26 -7.01 -9.55
C TYR A 17 -28.31 -6.05 -8.80
N ILE A 18 -28.19 -6.23 -7.48
CA ILE A 18 -27.07 -5.68 -6.70
C ILE A 18 -26.23 -6.87 -6.28
N PHE A 19 -25.44 -7.40 -7.21
CA PHE A 19 -24.25 -8.18 -6.89
C PHE A 19 -23.19 -7.94 -7.98
N SER A 20 -22.05 -7.42 -7.51
CA SER A 20 -20.70 -7.62 -8.03
C SER A 20 -20.42 -7.22 -9.49
N ASN A 21 -20.20 -5.94 -9.72
CA ASN A 21 -19.01 -5.49 -10.45
C ASN A 21 -18.53 -4.20 -9.80
N VAL A 22 -17.34 -4.23 -9.19
CA VAL A 22 -16.70 -3.05 -8.60
C VAL A 22 -15.81 -2.45 -9.70
N ASP A 23 -16.16 -1.26 -10.18
CA ASP A 23 -15.28 -0.46 -11.04
C ASP A 23 -14.00 -0.12 -10.27
N ALA A 24 -12.84 -0.08 -10.92
CA ALA A 24 -11.56 0.05 -10.22
C ALA A 24 -11.37 1.37 -9.43
N GLU A 25 -12.04 2.45 -9.83
CA GLU A 25 -12.09 3.68 -9.03
C GLU A 25 -12.87 3.46 -7.72
N ASN A 26 -13.99 2.73 -7.77
CA ASN A 26 -14.70 2.25 -6.59
C ASN A 26 -13.89 1.18 -5.84
N LEU A 27 -12.95 0.50 -6.49
CA LEU A 27 -12.08 -0.49 -5.88
C LEU A 27 -10.95 0.15 -5.10
N CYS A 28 -10.25 1.18 -5.58
CA CYS A 28 -9.26 1.87 -4.74
C CYS A 28 -9.91 2.72 -3.65
N GLN A 29 -11.08 3.30 -3.91
CA GLN A 29 -11.90 3.89 -2.85
C GLN A 29 -12.41 2.83 -1.87
N SER A 30 -12.75 1.62 -2.31
CA SER A 30 -13.07 0.49 -1.40
C SER A 30 -11.87 -0.33 -0.97
N ILE A 31 -10.62 -0.08 -1.36
CA ILE A 31 -9.39 -0.67 -0.78
C ILE A 31 -8.78 0.30 0.24
N SER A 32 -9.02 1.59 0.05
CA SER A 32 -8.77 2.63 1.04
C SER A 32 -9.92 2.81 2.03
N LYS A 33 -11.15 2.40 1.70
CA LYS A 33 -12.37 2.47 2.55
C LYS A 33 -13.17 1.15 2.64
N GLY A 34 -12.54 0.01 2.42
CA GLY A 34 -13.22 -1.28 2.26
C GLY A 34 -13.57 -2.03 3.52
N GLY A 35 -14.60 -1.54 4.17
CA GLY A 35 -15.42 -2.35 5.04
C GLY A 35 -16.69 -1.59 5.38
N ASP A 36 -17.50 -1.21 4.39
CA ASP A 36 -18.77 -0.48 4.59
C ASP A 36 -18.69 0.61 5.71
N GLY A 37 -17.59 1.40 5.73
CA GLY A 37 -17.32 2.43 6.75
C GLY A 37 -15.83 2.81 6.89
N PRO A 38 -15.49 3.81 7.73
CA PRO A 38 -14.16 4.48 7.78
C PRO A 38 -13.01 3.66 8.39
N CYS A 39 -13.10 2.32 8.40
CA CYS A 39 -12.13 1.44 9.04
C CYS A 39 -11.21 0.76 8.02
N SER A 40 -9.97 0.50 8.42
CA SER A 40 -9.00 -0.26 7.62
C SER A 40 -9.42 -1.73 7.48
N PHE A 41 -8.88 -2.44 6.51
CA PHE A 41 -9.19 -3.86 6.23
C PHE A 41 -8.86 -4.82 7.37
N ASP A 42 -7.92 -4.44 8.22
CA ASP A 42 -7.50 -5.15 9.42
C ASP A 42 -8.30 -4.72 10.67
N GLN A 43 -9.35 -3.94 10.48
CA GLN A 43 -10.18 -3.38 11.53
C GLN A 43 -11.65 -3.74 11.37
N TYR A 44 -12.29 -4.03 12.49
CA TYR A 44 -13.72 -4.16 12.62
C TYR A 44 -14.34 -2.79 12.92
N ARG A 45 -15.42 -2.46 12.20
CA ARG A 45 -16.21 -1.26 12.48
C ARG A 45 -17.27 -1.58 13.54
N CYS A 46 -17.09 -0.97 14.71
CA CYS A 46 -18.05 -0.95 15.79
C CYS A 46 -19.37 -0.26 15.39
N LEU A 47 -20.46 -0.52 16.11
CA LEU A 47 -21.76 0.11 15.86
C LEU A 47 -21.72 1.64 16.07
N ASN A 48 -20.86 2.12 16.97
CA ASN A 48 -20.56 3.54 17.20
C ASN A 48 -19.58 4.14 16.18
N ASN A 49 -19.25 3.43 15.09
CA ASN A 49 -18.30 3.84 14.04
C ASN A 49 -16.83 3.90 14.45
N LYS A 50 -16.48 3.46 15.66
CA LYS A 50 -15.09 3.25 16.06
C LYS A 50 -14.51 2.06 15.29
N CYS A 51 -13.21 2.08 15.04
CA CYS A 51 -12.48 0.98 14.42
C CYS A 51 -11.62 0.30 15.49
N VAL A 52 -11.74 -1.02 15.60
CA VAL A 52 -10.93 -1.88 16.50
C VAL A 52 -10.23 -2.95 15.67
N HIS A 53 -9.10 -3.49 16.11
CA HIS A 53 -8.41 -4.50 15.28
C HIS A 53 -9.23 -5.80 15.21
N ARG A 54 -9.06 -6.56 14.13
CA ARG A 54 -9.69 -7.89 13.95
C ARG A 54 -9.39 -8.85 15.11
N THR A 55 -8.21 -8.72 15.72
CA THR A 55 -7.79 -9.50 16.90
C THR A 55 -8.55 -9.12 18.16
N ASP A 56 -9.10 -7.91 18.21
CA ASP A 56 -9.82 -7.39 19.36
C ASP A 56 -11.31 -7.77 19.32
N MET A 57 -11.77 -8.27 18.18
CA MET A 57 -13.12 -8.81 18.06
C MET A 57 -13.21 -10.15 18.82
N CYS A 58 -14.18 -10.27 19.73
CA CYS A 58 -14.42 -11.48 20.52
C CYS A 58 -13.27 -11.86 21.45
N ASN A 59 -12.59 -10.88 22.02
CA ASN A 59 -11.49 -11.10 22.96
C ASN A 59 -11.95 -11.02 24.45
N GLY A 60 -13.24 -10.77 24.69
CA GLY A 60 -13.82 -10.63 26.02
C GLY A 60 -13.68 -9.23 26.63
N ARG A 61 -13.28 -8.22 25.84
CA ARG A 61 -13.13 -6.82 26.25
C ARG A 61 -13.98 -5.92 25.36
N ASN A 62 -14.49 -4.85 25.95
CA ASN A 62 -15.21 -3.81 25.21
C ASN A 62 -14.20 -2.79 24.65
N ASP A 63 -13.51 -3.15 23.58
CA ASP A 63 -12.57 -2.29 22.86
C ASP A 63 -13.31 -1.26 22.02
N CYS A 64 -14.53 -1.55 21.56
CA CYS A 64 -15.37 -0.59 20.85
C CYS A 64 -15.90 0.56 21.73
N GLY A 65 -16.02 0.34 23.05
CA GLY A 65 -16.66 1.25 24.00
C GLY A 65 -18.19 1.09 24.10
N ASP A 66 -18.84 0.55 23.07
CA ASP A 66 -20.28 0.23 23.01
C ASP A 66 -20.57 -1.30 23.03
N ASN A 67 -19.54 -2.11 23.26
CA ASN A 67 -19.55 -3.57 23.32
C ASN A 67 -19.94 -4.26 22.00
N SER A 68 -19.90 -3.54 20.88
CA SER A 68 -20.30 -4.07 19.58
C SER A 68 -19.33 -5.10 18.99
N ASP A 69 -18.06 -5.05 19.38
CA ASP A 69 -17.03 -6.06 19.15
C ASP A 69 -17.32 -7.41 19.82
N GLU A 70 -18.02 -7.40 20.95
CA GLU A 70 -18.32 -8.60 21.74
C GLU A 70 -19.75 -9.15 21.48
N ASN A 71 -20.63 -8.34 20.87
CA ASN A 71 -22.03 -8.69 20.65
C ASN A 71 -22.25 -9.89 19.72
N TYR A 72 -21.27 -10.24 18.88
CA TYR A 72 -21.37 -11.29 17.85
C TYR A 72 -20.55 -12.55 18.18
N CYS A 73 -20.11 -12.67 19.43
CA CYS A 73 -19.16 -13.68 19.90
C CYS A 73 -19.82 -14.84 20.65
N SER A 74 -21.14 -14.76 20.85
CA SER A 74 -21.97 -15.78 21.47
C SER A 74 -23.23 -15.99 20.64
N ALA A 75 -23.06 -16.42 19.39
CA ALA A 75 -24.19 -16.74 18.53
C ALA A 75 -24.77 -18.11 18.93
N TYR A 76 -25.67 -18.14 19.92
CA TYR A 76 -26.39 -19.34 20.38
C TYR A 76 -27.36 -19.92 19.33
N SER A 77 -27.67 -19.16 18.28
CA SER A 77 -28.43 -19.63 17.12
C SER A 77 -27.47 -19.82 15.96
N ASN A 78 -27.61 -20.93 15.23
CA ASN A 78 -26.86 -21.32 14.02
C ASN A 78 -26.94 -20.31 12.83
N SER A 79 -27.22 -19.03 13.08
CA SER A 79 -27.45 -17.96 12.12
C SER A 79 -26.95 -16.63 12.68
N CYS A 80 -26.19 -15.88 11.88
CA CYS A 80 -25.79 -14.53 12.22
C CYS A 80 -26.96 -13.54 12.07
N PRO A 81 -27.04 -12.45 12.87
CA PRO A 81 -28.15 -11.49 12.84
C PRO A 81 -28.31 -10.74 11.50
N THR A 82 -27.26 -10.72 10.68
CA THR A 82 -27.20 -9.98 9.42
C THR A 82 -26.86 -10.89 8.23
N HIS A 83 -27.51 -10.67 7.09
CA HIS A 83 -27.20 -11.37 5.84
C HIS A 83 -25.80 -11.07 5.25
N ARG A 84 -25.08 -10.08 5.81
CA ARG A 84 -23.70 -9.71 5.45
C ARG A 84 -22.64 -10.28 6.39
N SER A 85 -22.97 -11.31 7.16
CA SER A 85 -22.05 -11.98 8.07
C SER A 85 -21.97 -13.48 7.78
N PHE A 86 -20.75 -14.03 7.90
CA PHE A 86 -20.44 -15.44 7.77
C PHE A 86 -20.36 -16.08 9.17
N PHE A 87 -20.89 -17.31 9.27
CA PHE A 87 -20.99 -18.05 10.51
C PHE A 87 -19.89 -19.12 10.61
N CYS A 88 -19.04 -19.03 11.63
CA CYS A 88 -17.82 -19.83 11.75
C CYS A 88 -18.03 -21.30 12.18
N GLY A 89 -19.12 -21.67 12.87
CA GLY A 89 -19.29 -23.03 13.40
C GLY A 89 -20.54 -23.22 14.26
N THR A 90 -20.83 -24.48 14.65
CA THR A 90 -22.03 -24.98 15.38
C THR A 90 -21.68 -25.67 16.72
N ASN A 91 -20.62 -25.24 17.42
CA ASN A 91 -20.15 -25.78 18.70
C ASN A 91 -19.41 -24.71 19.51
N THR A 92 -19.75 -24.54 20.80
CA THR A 92 -19.17 -23.77 21.95
C THR A 92 -18.39 -22.44 21.76
N TYR A 93 -17.94 -22.08 20.56
CA TYR A 93 -17.24 -20.84 20.20
C TYR A 93 -17.79 -20.29 18.88
N ASP A 94 -19.12 -20.23 18.80
CA ASP A 94 -19.86 -19.78 17.61
C ASP A 94 -19.74 -18.25 17.50
N ARG A 95 -18.94 -17.80 16.53
CA ARG A 95 -18.76 -16.38 16.21
C ARG A 95 -19.24 -16.06 14.79
N CYS A 96 -19.68 -14.83 14.60
CA CYS A 96 -19.98 -14.26 13.30
C CYS A 96 -18.87 -13.31 12.87
N ILE A 97 -18.40 -13.46 11.64
CA ILE A 97 -17.45 -12.54 10.99
C ILE A 97 -18.15 -11.82 9.83
N PRO A 98 -17.71 -10.62 9.42
CA PRO A 98 -18.15 -10.00 8.17
C PRO A 98 -17.94 -10.91 6.95
N MET A 99 -18.86 -10.86 5.98
CA MET A 99 -18.73 -11.66 4.74
C MET A 99 -17.48 -11.28 3.93
N SER A 100 -16.98 -10.05 4.09
CA SER A 100 -15.71 -9.59 3.51
C SER A 100 -14.48 -10.30 4.07
N TRP A 101 -14.60 -10.98 5.22
CA TRP A 101 -13.53 -11.75 5.86
C TRP A 101 -13.57 -13.24 5.49
N LYS A 102 -14.57 -13.69 4.74
CA LYS A 102 -14.56 -15.03 4.18
C LYS A 102 -13.61 -15.06 2.99
N CYS A 103 -12.66 -16.00 2.97
CA CYS A 103 -11.68 -16.20 1.89
C CYS A 103 -10.75 -15.00 1.66
N ASP A 104 -10.44 -14.23 2.70
CA ASP A 104 -9.55 -13.07 2.62
C ASP A 104 -8.10 -13.39 3.05
N GLY A 105 -7.84 -14.65 3.37
CA GLY A 105 -6.53 -15.18 3.71
C GLY A 105 -6.21 -15.13 5.20
N TRP A 106 -7.13 -14.64 6.04
CA TRP A 106 -6.97 -14.62 7.49
C TRP A 106 -7.82 -15.72 8.12
N LYS A 107 -7.29 -16.31 9.20
CA LYS A 107 -8.02 -17.30 9.99
C LYS A 107 -8.80 -16.58 11.09
N ASP A 108 -9.91 -15.94 10.75
CA ASP A 108 -10.75 -15.21 11.70
C ASP A 108 -11.70 -16.16 12.45
N CYS A 109 -12.10 -17.25 11.82
CA CYS A 109 -12.81 -18.32 12.49
C CYS A 109 -11.84 -19.17 13.33
N PRO A 110 -12.21 -19.57 14.57
CA PRO A 110 -11.38 -20.47 15.40
C PRO A 110 -11.03 -21.80 14.69
N SER A 111 -11.98 -22.31 13.91
CA SER A 111 -11.85 -23.49 13.07
C SER A 111 -11.14 -23.24 11.73
N GLY A 112 -11.02 -21.98 11.28
CA GLY A 112 -10.50 -21.60 9.96
C GLY A 112 -11.42 -21.95 8.80
N LYS A 113 -12.71 -22.12 9.09
CA LYS A 113 -13.73 -22.49 8.11
C LYS A 113 -14.03 -21.38 7.11
N ASP A 114 -13.79 -20.13 7.49
CA ASP A 114 -13.82 -18.95 6.63
C ASP A 114 -12.88 -19.05 5.42
N GLU A 115 -11.77 -19.76 5.57
CA GLU A 115 -10.80 -20.00 4.50
C GLU A 115 -10.96 -21.36 3.79
N ALA A 116 -11.98 -22.14 4.18
CA ALA A 116 -12.31 -23.41 3.55
C ALA A 116 -13.27 -23.20 2.35
N GLU A 117 -13.11 -24.03 1.31
CA GLU A 117 -13.99 -24.02 0.11
C GLU A 117 -14.04 -22.66 -0.61
N CYS A 118 -12.92 -21.95 -0.64
CA CYS A 118 -12.77 -20.73 -1.42
C CYS A 118 -12.55 -21.06 -2.90
N HIS A 119 -13.59 -20.92 -3.73
CA HIS A 119 -13.44 -20.93 -5.18
C HIS A 119 -12.82 -19.61 -5.64
N GLU A 120 -11.62 -19.66 -6.22
CA GLU A 120 -10.92 -18.47 -6.70
C GLU A 120 -11.47 -18.02 -8.05
N ASP A 121 -12.63 -17.37 -8.03
CA ASP A 121 -13.20 -16.73 -9.21
C ASP A 121 -12.55 -15.36 -9.45
N TYR A 122 -11.38 -15.35 -10.08
CA TYR A 122 -10.68 -14.13 -10.53
C TYR A 122 -11.47 -13.32 -11.58
N GLU A 123 -12.63 -13.81 -12.00
CA GLU A 123 -13.58 -13.08 -12.85
C GLU A 123 -14.24 -11.91 -12.11
N ASN A 124 -14.47 -12.06 -10.79
CA ASN A 124 -15.05 -11.03 -9.94
C ASN A 124 -13.99 -10.47 -8.99
N LEU A 125 -13.62 -9.21 -9.19
CA LEU A 125 -12.63 -8.52 -8.36
C LEU A 125 -13.28 -8.15 -7.03
N THR A 126 -12.83 -8.77 -5.94
CA THR A 126 -13.34 -8.52 -4.58
C THR A 126 -12.22 -7.99 -3.67
N PRO A 127 -12.56 -7.17 -2.67
CA PRO A 127 -11.58 -6.71 -1.69
C PRO A 127 -10.89 -7.87 -0.93
N GLY A 128 -11.62 -8.95 -0.63
CA GLY A 128 -11.06 -10.15 0.01
C GLY A 128 -9.99 -10.84 -0.84
N LEU A 129 -10.18 -10.92 -2.17
CA LEU A 129 -9.17 -11.49 -3.07
C LEU A 129 -7.87 -10.69 -3.09
N ILE A 130 -7.98 -9.36 -3.09
CA ILE A 130 -6.83 -8.45 -3.09
C ILE A 130 -6.11 -8.52 -1.75
N HIS A 131 -6.87 -8.61 -0.65
CA HIS A 131 -6.32 -8.87 0.66
C HIS A 131 -5.55 -10.20 0.68
N LYS A 132 -6.17 -11.30 0.26
CA LYS A 132 -5.54 -12.63 0.25
C LYS A 132 -4.25 -12.61 -0.56
N ALA A 133 -4.27 -11.95 -1.72
CA ALA A 133 -3.10 -11.77 -2.55
C ALA A 133 -1.99 -10.97 -1.85
N ARG A 134 -2.34 -9.84 -1.26
CA ARG A 134 -1.43 -9.00 -0.48
C ARG A 134 -0.80 -9.80 0.67
N PHE A 135 -1.62 -10.49 1.44
CA PHE A 135 -1.18 -11.26 2.61
C PHE A 135 -0.22 -12.38 2.22
N ARG A 136 -0.50 -13.15 1.16
CA ARG A 136 0.41 -14.16 0.62
C ARG A 136 1.77 -13.57 0.24
N ALA A 137 1.75 -12.46 -0.50
CA ALA A 137 2.98 -11.81 -0.94
C ALA A 137 3.76 -11.18 0.22
N GLN A 138 3.08 -10.63 1.22
CA GLN A 138 3.68 -10.13 2.46
C GLN A 138 4.34 -11.25 3.26
N ASN A 139 3.61 -12.35 3.47
CA ASN A 139 4.12 -13.50 4.22
C ASN A 139 5.35 -14.09 3.52
N TRP A 140 5.29 -14.27 2.20
CA TRP A 140 6.46 -14.68 1.42
C TRP A 140 7.64 -13.70 1.57
N THR A 141 7.39 -12.39 1.50
CA THR A 141 8.44 -11.36 1.66
C THR A 141 9.06 -11.43 3.06
N HIS A 142 8.26 -11.68 4.10
CA HIS A 142 8.74 -11.88 5.46
C HIS A 142 9.55 -13.19 5.61
N GLN A 143 9.16 -14.26 4.91
CA GLN A 143 9.87 -15.55 4.91
C GLN A 143 11.24 -15.51 4.20
N LEU A 144 11.55 -14.46 3.43
CA LEU A 144 12.90 -14.26 2.90
C LEU A 144 13.95 -14.07 4.02
N ARG A 145 13.50 -13.72 5.22
CA ARG A 145 14.33 -13.66 6.42
C ARG A 145 14.84 -15.04 6.81
N ASN A 146 16.15 -15.23 6.77
CA ASN A 146 16.80 -16.47 7.18
C ASN A 146 17.12 -16.47 8.68
N GLU A 147 16.28 -17.11 9.49
CA GLU A 147 16.47 -17.19 10.96
C GLU A 147 17.72 -17.97 11.38
N ASN A 148 18.22 -18.86 10.51
CA ASN A 148 19.39 -19.69 10.81
C ASN A 148 20.72 -18.92 10.67
N GLN A 149 20.69 -17.71 10.10
CA GLN A 149 21.89 -16.88 9.97
C GLN A 149 22.00 -15.89 11.15
N PRO A 150 23.16 -15.84 11.84
CA PRO A 150 23.36 -14.93 12.96
C PRO A 150 23.48 -13.46 12.51
N THR A 151 23.92 -13.23 11.27
CA THR A 151 24.12 -11.91 10.66
C THR A 151 23.67 -11.95 9.20
N ARG A 152 23.19 -10.82 8.65
CA ARG A 152 22.68 -10.70 7.27
C ARG A 152 21.47 -11.60 6.97
N LYS A 153 20.44 -11.50 7.80
CA LYS A 153 19.25 -12.36 7.72
C LYS A 153 18.40 -12.07 6.48
N TRP A 154 18.41 -10.83 5.99
CA TRP A 154 17.56 -10.38 4.89
C TRP A 154 18.27 -10.41 3.53
N GLY A 155 19.60 -10.41 3.52
CA GLY A 155 20.40 -10.56 2.31
C GLY A 155 20.59 -9.24 1.53
N PRO A 156 21.11 -9.33 0.29
CA PRO A 156 21.58 -8.14 -0.46
C PRO A 156 20.47 -7.18 -0.92
N ASP A 157 19.22 -7.64 -0.99
CA ASP A 157 18.07 -6.83 -1.41
C ASP A 157 17.25 -6.30 -0.21
N VAL A 158 17.82 -6.30 0.99
CA VAL A 158 17.18 -5.85 2.25
C VAL A 158 16.47 -4.50 2.12
N GLY A 159 17.03 -3.55 1.34
CA GLY A 159 16.40 -2.24 1.12
C GLY A 159 15.09 -2.29 0.35
N ARG A 160 14.99 -3.15 -0.67
CA ARG A 160 13.74 -3.37 -1.41
C ARG A 160 12.72 -4.11 -0.55
N ILE A 161 13.17 -5.10 0.21
CA ILE A 161 12.31 -5.83 1.15
C ILE A 161 11.70 -4.87 2.17
N ALA A 162 12.51 -3.99 2.76
CA ALA A 162 12.05 -3.01 3.75
C ALA A 162 10.98 -2.08 3.19
N VAL A 163 11.22 -1.50 2.01
CA VAL A 163 10.27 -0.58 1.36
C VAL A 163 9.00 -1.32 0.93
N ALA A 164 9.10 -2.54 0.40
CA ALA A 164 7.93 -3.34 0.05
C ALA A 164 7.06 -3.61 1.28
N LEU A 165 7.66 -4.14 2.36
CA LEU A 165 6.94 -4.40 3.61
C LEU A 165 6.26 -3.13 4.13
N TYR A 166 6.97 -2.00 4.20
CA TYR A 166 6.44 -0.72 4.64
C TYR A 166 5.23 -0.24 3.81
N LEU A 167 5.36 -0.27 2.48
CA LEU A 167 4.29 0.18 1.58
C LEU A 167 3.08 -0.76 1.55
N SER A 168 3.21 -1.96 2.12
CA SER A 168 2.13 -2.94 2.20
C SER A 168 1.48 -3.04 3.58
N ASN A 169 2.23 -2.71 4.63
CA ASN A 169 1.78 -2.66 6.01
C ASN A 169 2.84 -1.92 6.84
N ASP A 170 2.55 -0.69 7.21
CA ASP A 170 3.46 0.17 7.99
C ASP A 170 3.62 -0.28 9.45
N SER A 171 2.75 -1.15 9.97
CA SER A 171 2.86 -1.69 11.33
C SER A 171 4.14 -2.48 11.59
N TYR A 172 4.75 -3.09 10.55
CA TYR A 172 6.08 -3.73 10.65
C TYR A 172 7.17 -2.76 11.15
N PHE A 173 6.97 -1.46 10.95
CA PHE A 173 7.89 -0.40 11.32
C PHE A 173 7.34 0.51 12.44
N GLY A 174 6.08 0.30 12.88
CA GLY A 174 5.30 1.19 13.75
C GLY A 174 5.09 0.78 15.21
N GLY A 175 5.60 -0.36 15.69
CA GLY A 175 5.38 -0.75 17.09
C GLY A 175 6.32 -1.81 17.65
N ASN A 176 6.54 -2.92 16.93
CA ASN A 176 7.42 -3.99 17.37
C ASN A 176 8.84 -3.76 16.82
N ARG A 177 9.71 -3.16 17.64
CA ARG A 177 11.03 -2.64 17.27
C ARG A 177 11.98 -3.68 16.65
N SER A 178 11.75 -4.98 16.87
CA SER A 178 12.70 -6.03 16.47
C SER A 178 12.97 -6.10 14.96
N ILE A 179 11.95 -6.01 14.10
CA ILE A 179 12.15 -6.16 12.64
C ILE A 179 12.77 -4.91 12.05
N ARG A 180 12.23 -3.73 12.38
CA ARG A 180 12.81 -2.46 11.95
C ARG A 180 14.27 -2.37 12.36
N ASP A 181 14.59 -2.57 13.63
CA ASP A 181 15.94 -2.40 14.15
C ASP A 181 16.91 -3.45 13.54
N GLU A 182 16.44 -4.68 13.27
CA GLU A 182 17.19 -5.72 12.56
C GLU A 182 17.54 -5.29 11.11
N ILE A 183 16.54 -4.79 10.37
CA ILE A 183 16.72 -4.31 8.99
C ILE A 183 17.59 -3.04 8.96
N SER A 184 17.37 -2.07 9.85
CA SER A 184 18.16 -0.84 9.97
C SER A 184 19.64 -1.14 10.19
N TYR A 185 19.94 -2.12 11.07
CA TYR A 185 21.30 -2.54 11.34
C TYR A 185 21.95 -3.20 10.12
N GLU A 186 21.26 -4.13 9.47
CA GLU A 186 21.76 -4.81 8.28
C GLU A 186 22.01 -3.85 7.11
N LEU A 187 21.09 -2.91 6.87
CA LEU A 187 21.23 -1.85 5.86
C LEU A 187 22.47 -0.98 6.11
N SER A 188 22.67 -0.57 7.36
CA SER A 188 23.80 0.27 7.75
C SER A 188 25.12 -0.47 7.52
N LEU A 189 25.20 -1.75 7.90
CA LEU A 189 26.37 -2.58 7.68
C LEU A 189 26.63 -2.83 6.19
N ASP A 190 25.59 -3.09 5.39
CA ASP A 190 25.74 -3.31 3.95
C ASP A 190 26.33 -2.07 3.27
N LEU A 191 25.77 -0.88 3.52
CA LEU A 191 26.28 0.37 2.95
C LEU A 191 27.70 0.68 3.43
N LEU A 192 27.99 0.57 4.73
CA LEU A 192 29.33 0.79 5.27
C LEU A 192 30.35 -0.19 4.68
N SER A 193 29.99 -1.46 4.49
CA SER A 193 30.88 -2.45 3.90
C SER A 193 31.20 -2.15 2.44
N ARG A 194 30.24 -1.62 1.68
CA ARG A 194 30.47 -1.17 0.30
C ARG A 194 31.38 0.06 0.25
N LEU A 195 31.14 1.03 1.13
CA LEU A 195 31.96 2.24 1.24
C LEU A 195 33.39 1.97 1.72
N ALA A 196 33.61 0.87 2.44
CA ALA A 196 34.96 0.43 2.82
C ALA A 196 35.73 -0.18 1.63
N LEU A 197 35.04 -0.82 0.69
CA LEU A 197 35.64 -1.49 -0.48
C LEU A 197 35.70 -0.60 -1.72
N LYS A 198 34.78 0.36 -1.83
CA LYS A 198 34.58 1.22 -3.00
C LYS A 198 34.38 2.66 -2.57
N LYS A 199 34.66 3.59 -3.47
CA LYS A 199 34.27 4.99 -3.24
C LYS A 199 32.75 5.11 -3.40
N ILE A 200 32.17 6.09 -2.72
CA ILE A 200 30.74 6.39 -2.88
C ILE A 200 30.38 6.65 -4.35
N GLU A 201 31.32 7.20 -5.13
CA GLU A 201 31.22 7.44 -6.58
C GLU A 201 30.97 6.17 -7.40
N ASP A 202 31.40 5.00 -6.91
CA ASP A 202 31.24 3.71 -7.61
C ASP A 202 29.84 3.09 -7.41
N ILE A 203 29.07 3.58 -6.44
CA ILE A 203 27.68 3.17 -6.21
C ILE A 203 26.81 3.84 -7.28
N SER A 204 25.94 3.11 -7.97
CA SER A 204 25.08 3.72 -8.99
C SER A 204 24.04 4.66 -8.39
N SER A 205 23.58 5.68 -9.13
CA SER A 205 22.51 6.58 -8.65
C SER A 205 21.22 5.83 -8.28
N THR A 206 20.89 4.75 -9.00
CA THR A 206 19.74 3.89 -8.68
C THR A 206 19.92 3.17 -7.35
N GLU A 207 21.12 2.69 -7.07
CA GLU A 207 21.43 1.98 -5.82
C GLU A 207 21.44 2.94 -4.64
N LEU A 208 22.04 4.12 -4.81
CA LEU A 208 21.98 5.20 -3.82
C LEU A 208 20.53 5.63 -3.53
N ALA A 209 19.69 5.76 -4.56
CA ALA A 209 18.27 6.05 -4.42
C ALA A 209 17.52 4.97 -3.62
N ASN A 210 17.85 3.68 -3.83
CA ASN A 210 17.27 2.58 -3.04
C ASN A 210 17.68 2.65 -1.57
N TYR A 211 18.94 2.99 -1.25
CA TYR A 211 19.36 3.20 0.15
C TYR A 211 18.62 4.36 0.79
N ILE A 212 18.47 5.49 0.10
CA ILE A 212 17.72 6.65 0.63
C ILE A 212 16.28 6.24 0.96
N ASN A 213 15.57 5.61 0.02
CA ASN A 213 14.21 5.13 0.26
C ASN A 213 14.14 4.11 1.42
N ALA A 214 15.10 3.18 1.49
CA ALA A 214 15.17 2.21 2.59
C ALA A 214 15.43 2.89 3.94
N PHE A 215 16.30 3.90 3.99
CA PHE A 215 16.59 4.65 5.22
C PHE A 215 15.36 5.42 5.73
N LEU A 216 14.60 6.04 4.82
CA LEU A 216 13.34 6.71 5.17
C LEU A 216 12.35 5.78 5.87
N VAL A 217 12.12 4.58 5.33
CA VAL A 217 11.16 3.61 5.91
C VAL A 217 11.67 2.96 7.20
N THR A 218 12.99 2.85 7.35
CA THR A 218 13.66 2.23 8.52
C THR A 218 14.06 3.22 9.60
N CYS A 219 13.66 4.49 9.46
CA CYS A 219 13.92 5.55 10.43
C CYS A 219 15.39 5.92 10.62
N ILE A 220 16.20 5.73 9.58
CA ILE A 220 17.56 6.27 9.48
C ILE A 220 17.47 7.59 8.70
N ASP A 221 18.07 8.67 9.20
CA ASP A 221 18.12 9.94 8.47
C ASP A 221 19.20 9.85 7.36
N PRO A 222 18.83 9.85 6.06
CA PRO A 222 19.79 9.73 4.97
C PRO A 222 20.70 10.95 4.80
N ARG A 223 20.36 12.10 5.40
CA ARG A 223 21.21 13.31 5.39
C ARG A 223 22.28 13.29 6.48
N LYS A 224 22.10 12.45 7.50
CA LYS A 224 22.96 12.36 8.68
C LYS A 224 23.44 10.94 8.92
N PHE A 225 23.74 10.21 7.86
CA PHE A 225 24.29 8.86 7.97
C PHE A 225 25.78 8.94 8.29
N HIS A 226 26.12 8.93 9.58
CA HIS A 226 27.47 9.19 10.09
C HIS A 226 28.01 10.55 9.62
N VAL A 227 28.95 10.55 8.68
CA VAL A 227 29.59 11.76 8.10
C VAL A 227 29.14 12.00 6.65
N LEU A 228 28.19 11.19 6.16
CA LEU A 228 27.74 11.21 4.77
C LEU A 228 26.31 11.76 4.69
N ASP A 229 26.11 12.67 3.73
CA ASP A 229 24.80 13.11 3.29
C ASP A 229 24.51 12.46 1.93
N LEU A 230 23.75 11.36 1.97
CA LEU A 230 23.42 10.59 0.77
C LEU A 230 22.50 11.36 -0.17
N VAL A 231 21.64 12.23 0.39
CA VAL A 231 20.69 13.03 -0.38
C VAL A 231 21.45 14.10 -1.17
N SER A 232 22.37 14.82 -0.51
CA SER A 232 23.23 15.81 -1.17
C SER A 232 24.12 15.18 -2.24
N GLU A 233 24.67 13.99 -2.00
CA GLU A 233 25.48 13.27 -2.98
C GLU A 233 24.63 12.83 -4.20
N LEU A 234 23.41 12.34 -3.99
CA LEU A 234 22.50 12.02 -5.09
C LEU A 234 22.07 13.27 -5.87
N ARG A 235 21.78 14.38 -5.17
CA ARG A 235 21.43 15.67 -5.77
C ARG A 235 22.54 16.17 -6.69
N LYS A 236 23.79 16.15 -6.21
CA LYS A 236 24.98 16.50 -7.00
C LYS A 236 25.08 15.72 -8.31
N ARG A 237 24.75 14.42 -8.30
CA ARG A 237 24.77 13.58 -9.51
C ARG A 237 23.65 13.91 -10.48
N VAL A 238 22.45 14.19 -9.98
CA VAL A 238 21.31 14.63 -10.78
C VAL A 238 21.60 15.98 -11.44
N ASP A 239 22.23 16.90 -10.73
CA ASP A 239 22.61 18.21 -11.26
C ASP A 239 23.72 18.12 -12.31
N ALA A 240 24.70 17.23 -12.11
CA ALA A 240 25.82 17.03 -13.03
C ALA A 240 25.43 16.35 -14.36
N GLN A 241 24.33 15.61 -14.40
CA GLN A 241 23.89 14.86 -15.58
C GLN A 241 22.80 15.60 -16.36
N ASN A 242 22.92 15.60 -17.69
CA ASN A 242 21.88 16.13 -18.60
C ASN A 242 20.68 15.18 -18.73
N TYR A 243 20.88 13.88 -18.53
CA TYR A 243 19.81 12.89 -18.46
C TYR A 243 19.62 12.49 -17.00
N THR A 244 18.40 12.55 -16.49
CA THR A 244 18.13 12.15 -15.10
C THR A 244 17.40 10.83 -15.05
N ASN A 245 17.86 9.95 -14.16
CA ASN A 245 17.13 8.74 -13.81
C ASN A 245 15.89 9.10 -12.97
N PRO A 246 14.66 8.83 -13.43
CA PRO A 246 13.45 9.18 -12.70
C PRO A 246 13.37 8.56 -11.30
N SER A 247 13.95 7.37 -11.10
CA SER A 247 14.02 6.73 -9.77
C SER A 247 14.85 7.52 -8.77
N ALA A 248 15.95 8.15 -9.23
CA ALA A 248 16.77 9.01 -8.39
C ALA A 248 16.02 10.30 -8.01
N MET A 249 15.30 10.90 -8.95
CA MET A 249 14.50 12.10 -8.68
C MET A 249 13.35 11.81 -7.69
N LEU A 250 12.68 10.66 -7.86
CA LEU A 250 11.65 10.21 -6.93
C LEU A 250 12.21 10.02 -5.51
N ALA A 251 13.38 9.40 -5.36
CA ALA A 251 14.01 9.23 -4.05
C ALA A 251 14.41 10.56 -3.40
N LEU A 252 14.89 11.54 -4.19
CA LEU A 252 15.15 12.91 -3.70
C LEU A 252 13.86 13.55 -3.18
N CYS A 253 12.78 13.48 -3.96
CA CYS A 253 11.49 14.03 -3.58
C CYS A 253 10.94 13.37 -2.29
N ASN A 254 10.99 12.04 -2.20
CA ASN A 254 10.59 11.28 -1.00
C ASN A 254 11.41 11.68 0.24
N ALA A 255 12.69 12.03 0.05
CA ALA A 255 13.56 12.53 1.12
C ALA A 255 13.32 14.01 1.48
N GLY A 256 12.29 14.64 0.91
CA GLY A 256 11.95 16.04 1.11
C GLY A 256 12.93 17.03 0.48
N GLU A 257 13.76 16.58 -0.47
CA GLU A 257 14.59 17.48 -1.28
C GLU A 257 13.69 18.27 -2.25
N ARG A 258 14.00 19.56 -2.42
CA ARG A 258 13.24 20.41 -3.34
C ARG A 258 13.45 19.95 -4.78
N ILE A 259 12.36 19.74 -5.50
CA ILE A 259 12.36 19.52 -6.95
C ILE A 259 12.20 20.88 -7.62
N THR A 260 13.07 21.20 -8.57
CA THR A 260 13.09 22.50 -9.26
C THR A 260 12.40 22.42 -10.62
N GLU A 261 12.07 23.56 -11.22
CA GLU A 261 11.53 23.62 -12.58
C GLU A 261 12.45 22.92 -13.61
N ARG A 262 13.78 23.09 -13.48
CA ARG A 262 14.76 22.37 -14.31
C ARG A 262 14.66 20.86 -14.15
N ASP A 263 14.35 20.38 -12.95
CA ASP A 263 14.19 18.95 -12.67
C ASP A 263 12.92 18.42 -13.35
N VAL A 264 11.85 19.20 -13.36
CA VAL A 264 10.61 18.90 -14.09
C VAL A 264 10.87 18.83 -15.59
N GLU A 265 11.54 19.83 -16.18
CA GLU A 265 11.92 19.81 -17.60
C GLU A 265 12.76 18.57 -17.96
N LYS A 266 13.70 18.17 -17.08
CA LYS A 266 14.46 16.94 -17.27
C LYS A 266 13.53 15.72 -17.26
N LEU A 267 12.62 15.60 -16.30
CA LEU A 267 11.68 14.48 -16.21
C LEU A 267 10.71 14.40 -17.40
N THR A 268 10.13 15.53 -17.80
CA THR A 268 9.21 15.59 -18.96
C THR A 268 9.97 15.28 -20.25
N SER A 269 11.20 15.77 -20.42
CA SER A 269 12.04 15.41 -21.57
C SER A 269 12.37 13.92 -21.60
N VAL A 270 12.62 13.28 -20.45
CA VAL A 270 12.86 11.83 -20.36
C VAL A 270 11.62 11.05 -20.80
N PHE A 271 10.44 11.52 -20.39
CA PHE A 271 9.19 10.89 -20.79
C PHE A 271 9.00 10.92 -22.30
N TRP A 272 9.13 12.10 -22.92
CA TRP A 272 8.89 12.26 -24.36
C TRP A 272 10.03 11.75 -25.22
N LYS A 273 11.30 11.80 -24.79
CA LYS A 273 12.42 11.29 -25.59
C LYS A 273 12.40 9.75 -25.74
N ALA A 274 11.67 9.07 -24.86
CA ALA A 274 11.48 7.63 -24.86
C ALA A 274 10.41 7.15 -25.88
N HIS A 275 10.52 7.53 -27.16
CA HIS A 275 9.63 7.12 -28.26
C HIS A 275 9.70 5.61 -28.64
N ARG A 276 10.18 4.72 -27.76
CA ARG A 276 10.31 3.27 -28.04
C ARG A 276 9.40 2.44 -27.15
N GLU A 277 8.86 1.36 -27.72
CA GLU A 277 7.94 0.35 -27.15
C GLU A 277 8.38 -0.36 -25.84
N PHE A 278 9.55 -0.02 -25.24
CA PHE A 278 10.12 -0.73 -24.09
C PHE A 278 10.51 0.18 -22.91
N TRP A 279 10.00 1.42 -22.87
CA TRP A 279 10.40 2.43 -21.88
C TRP A 279 9.27 2.87 -20.95
N THR A 280 8.14 2.17 -20.98
CA THR A 280 6.96 2.53 -20.18
C THR A 280 7.27 2.51 -18.68
N ASP A 281 8.18 1.65 -18.22
CA ASP A 281 8.71 1.65 -16.84
C ASP A 281 9.30 3.02 -16.45
N THR A 282 10.17 3.56 -17.30
CA THR A 282 10.87 4.83 -17.06
C THR A 282 9.89 6.00 -17.10
N GLN A 283 8.92 5.95 -18.00
CA GLN A 283 7.86 6.95 -18.11
C GLN A 283 6.94 6.94 -16.89
N ALA A 284 6.52 5.77 -16.41
CA ALA A 284 5.74 5.65 -15.19
C ALA A 284 6.50 6.17 -13.95
N LEU A 285 7.81 5.88 -13.84
CA LEU A 285 8.65 6.44 -12.78
C LEU A 285 8.79 7.97 -12.89
N ALA A 286 8.81 8.54 -14.10
CA ALA A 286 8.83 9.99 -14.30
C ALA A 286 7.52 10.63 -13.82
N VAL A 287 6.37 10.03 -14.16
CA VAL A 287 5.06 10.48 -13.65
C VAL A 287 5.00 10.38 -12.12
N LEU A 288 5.51 9.31 -11.52
CA LEU A 288 5.60 9.19 -10.05
C LEU A 288 6.45 10.30 -9.43
N ALA A 289 7.62 10.62 -10.01
CA ALA A 289 8.48 11.69 -9.53
C ALA A 289 7.80 13.07 -9.64
N LEU A 290 7.10 13.34 -10.74
CA LEU A 290 6.32 14.57 -10.93
C LEU A 290 5.13 14.65 -9.97
N ALA A 291 4.41 13.54 -9.76
CA ALA A 291 3.33 13.47 -8.78
C ALA A 291 3.82 13.72 -7.35
N CYS A 292 5.04 13.26 -7.02
CA CYS A 292 5.68 13.62 -5.76
C CYS A 292 6.00 15.13 -5.69
N ALA A 293 6.55 15.71 -6.75
CA ALA A 293 6.86 17.14 -6.82
C ALA A 293 5.61 18.00 -6.65
N ALA A 294 4.48 17.62 -7.27
CA ALA A 294 3.20 18.30 -7.13
C ALA A 294 2.63 18.31 -5.70
N LYS A 295 3.07 17.38 -4.83
CA LYS A 295 2.69 17.35 -3.41
C LYS A 295 3.52 18.30 -2.53
N GLN A 296 4.59 18.89 -3.07
CA GLN A 296 5.41 19.84 -2.32
C GLN A 296 4.69 21.20 -2.20
N PRO A 297 4.79 21.89 -1.06
CA PRO A 297 3.96 23.05 -0.71
C PRO A 297 4.18 24.32 -1.56
N GLN A 298 5.05 24.30 -2.58
CA GLN A 298 5.51 25.53 -3.24
C GLN A 298 5.21 25.66 -4.74
N GLU A 299 4.66 24.69 -5.46
CA GLU A 299 4.55 24.84 -6.92
C GLU A 299 3.22 24.29 -7.48
N VAL A 300 2.39 25.21 -8.00
CA VAL A 300 1.01 24.98 -8.49
C VAL A 300 0.99 24.57 -9.98
N PHE A 301 2.14 24.55 -10.66
CA PHE A 301 2.20 24.60 -12.14
C PHE A 301 2.19 23.25 -12.88
N TYR A 302 2.15 22.10 -12.20
CA TYR A 302 2.45 20.80 -12.84
C TYR A 302 1.25 19.87 -13.08
N LEU A 303 0.05 20.23 -12.64
CA LEU A 303 -1.10 19.32 -12.71
C LEU A 303 -1.53 19.01 -14.16
N ASP A 304 -1.53 20.00 -15.05
CA ASP A 304 -1.93 19.80 -16.44
C ASP A 304 -0.92 18.95 -17.22
N GLU A 305 0.38 19.17 -16.98
CA GLU A 305 1.44 18.33 -17.57
C GLU A 305 1.30 16.87 -17.08
N ILE A 306 1.13 16.66 -15.77
CA ILE A 306 0.96 15.31 -15.20
C ILE A 306 -0.26 14.62 -15.82
N LYS A 307 -1.37 15.34 -16.03
CA LYS A 307 -2.57 14.78 -16.70
C LYS A 307 -2.24 14.31 -18.11
N GLU A 308 -1.57 15.12 -18.93
CA GLU A 308 -1.18 14.75 -20.30
C GLU A 308 -0.30 13.49 -20.33
N LEU A 309 0.74 13.44 -19.47
CA LEU A 309 1.64 12.29 -19.37
C LEU A 309 0.89 11.02 -18.91
N THR A 310 -0.03 11.17 -17.96
CA THR A 310 -0.87 10.09 -17.45
C THR A 310 -1.79 9.55 -18.54
N MET A 311 -2.40 10.42 -19.36
CA MET A 311 -3.23 10.01 -20.50
C MET A 311 -2.42 9.19 -21.52
N GLU A 312 -1.16 9.54 -21.76
CA GLU A 312 -0.31 8.79 -22.67
C GLU A 312 0.06 7.39 -22.13
N LEU A 313 0.23 7.25 -20.81
CA LEU A 313 0.38 5.93 -20.19
C LEU A 313 -0.90 5.09 -20.30
N LYS A 314 -2.08 5.71 -20.11
CA LYS A 314 -3.39 5.04 -20.22
C LYS A 314 -3.57 4.36 -21.58
N LYS A 315 -3.14 5.00 -22.68
CA LYS A 315 -3.24 4.45 -24.05
C LYS A 315 -2.44 3.18 -24.30
N ARG A 316 -1.48 2.82 -23.44
CA ARG A 316 -0.57 1.67 -23.63
C ARG A 316 -1.14 0.34 -23.12
N GLN A 317 -2.37 0.34 -22.60
CA GLN A 317 -3.00 -0.88 -22.14
C GLN A 317 -3.33 -1.82 -23.31
N TYR A 318 -2.85 -3.06 -23.23
CA TYR A 318 -3.25 -4.10 -24.15
C TYR A 318 -4.69 -4.57 -23.87
N ARG A 319 -5.30 -5.24 -24.84
CA ARG A 319 -6.67 -5.79 -24.72
C ARG A 319 -6.83 -6.78 -23.57
N ASN A 320 -5.77 -7.40 -23.07
CA ASN A 320 -5.79 -8.29 -21.90
C ASN A 320 -5.73 -7.54 -20.56
N GLY A 321 -5.56 -6.22 -20.57
CA GLY A 321 -5.46 -5.36 -19.39
C GLY A 321 -4.03 -5.05 -18.93
N THR A 322 -3.00 -5.73 -19.46
CA THR A 322 -1.61 -5.47 -19.05
C THR A 322 -1.00 -4.31 -19.83
N VAL A 323 0.04 -3.72 -19.26
CA VAL A 323 0.97 -2.85 -19.98
C VAL A 323 2.33 -3.54 -19.99
N GLU A 324 2.82 -3.94 -21.18
CA GLU A 324 4.05 -4.70 -21.40
C GLU A 324 4.20 -5.99 -20.55
N ASN A 325 4.62 -5.87 -19.29
CA ASN A 325 4.87 -6.96 -18.36
C ASN A 325 4.29 -6.65 -16.97
N LEU A 326 4.42 -7.59 -16.02
CA LEU A 326 3.85 -7.46 -14.67
C LEU A 326 4.38 -6.23 -13.91
N LYS A 327 5.70 -5.99 -13.96
CA LYS A 327 6.34 -4.84 -13.32
C LYS A 327 5.86 -3.53 -13.93
N THR A 328 5.80 -3.45 -15.25
CA THR A 328 5.35 -2.25 -15.97
C THR A 328 3.88 -1.95 -15.69
N THR A 329 3.03 -2.99 -15.70
CA THR A 329 1.61 -2.87 -15.34
C THR A 329 1.45 -2.31 -13.93
N ALA A 330 2.22 -2.83 -12.97
CA ALA A 330 2.20 -2.35 -11.59
C ALA A 330 2.69 -0.90 -11.46
N LEU A 331 3.77 -0.53 -12.15
CA LEU A 331 4.29 0.84 -12.16
C LEU A 331 3.31 1.85 -12.76
N VAL A 332 2.62 1.49 -13.85
CA VAL A 332 1.59 2.34 -14.45
C VAL A 332 0.45 2.54 -13.48
N LEU A 333 -0.09 1.47 -12.87
CA LEU A 333 -1.14 1.60 -11.84
C LEU A 333 -0.71 2.51 -10.69
N GLN A 334 0.51 2.35 -10.19
CA GLN A 334 1.04 3.25 -9.15
C GLN A 334 1.09 4.71 -9.60
N ALA A 335 1.48 4.97 -10.86
CA ALA A 335 1.53 6.32 -11.42
C ALA A 335 0.13 6.92 -11.52
N LEU A 336 -0.86 6.14 -11.96
CA LEU A 336 -2.28 6.55 -12.01
C LEU A 336 -2.80 6.90 -10.60
N PHE A 337 -2.52 6.07 -9.60
CA PHE A 337 -2.93 6.33 -8.22
C PHE A 337 -2.28 7.58 -7.62
N ALA A 338 -1.04 7.89 -8.03
CA ALA A 338 -0.31 9.04 -7.52
C ALA A 338 -0.75 10.37 -8.14
N SER A 339 -1.25 10.35 -9.38
CA SER A 339 -1.59 11.55 -10.14
C SER A 339 -3.02 12.06 -9.99
N GLU A 340 -3.88 11.35 -9.24
CA GLU A 340 -5.30 11.73 -8.98
C GLU A 340 -6.03 12.18 -10.27
N SER A 341 -5.74 11.54 -11.41
CA SER A 341 -6.39 11.87 -12.69
C SER A 341 -7.88 11.56 -12.59
N GLU A 342 -8.72 12.60 -12.53
CA GLU A 342 -10.17 12.48 -12.65
C GLU A 342 -10.58 11.65 -13.87
N THR A 343 -11.75 11.04 -13.69
CA THR A 343 -12.46 10.07 -14.53
C THR A 343 -12.66 10.56 -15.97
N ASP A 344 -11.73 10.23 -16.86
CA ASP A 344 -12.07 10.13 -18.28
C ASP A 344 -12.21 8.63 -18.59
N GLU A 345 -13.46 8.19 -18.73
CA GLU A 345 -13.92 6.79 -18.80
C GLU A 345 -13.30 5.95 -19.94
N GLU A 346 -12.58 6.55 -20.89
CA GLU A 346 -12.44 5.91 -22.19
C GLU A 346 -11.19 5.06 -22.46
N ASN A 347 -10.14 4.98 -21.62
CA ASN A 347 -8.91 4.32 -22.11
C ASN A 347 -8.10 3.41 -21.16
N PHE A 348 -8.37 3.33 -19.86
CA PHE A 348 -7.61 2.41 -19.00
C PHE A 348 -8.50 1.65 -18.03
N ASP A 349 -8.62 0.34 -18.25
CA ASP A 349 -9.35 -0.59 -17.39
C ASP A 349 -8.43 -1.08 -16.26
N GLU A 350 -8.36 -0.28 -15.18
CA GLU A 350 -7.57 -0.62 -13.99
C GLU A 350 -8.00 -1.95 -13.36
N ALA A 351 -9.29 -2.30 -13.43
CA ALA A 351 -9.81 -3.53 -12.85
C ALA A 351 -9.25 -4.75 -13.59
N LYS A 352 -9.20 -4.68 -14.92
CA LYS A 352 -8.61 -5.72 -15.75
C LYS A 352 -7.10 -5.83 -15.59
N ALA A 353 -6.41 -4.70 -15.43
CA ALA A 353 -4.99 -4.70 -15.09
C ALA A 353 -4.73 -5.41 -13.76
N LEU A 354 -5.51 -5.08 -12.73
CA LEU A 354 -5.38 -5.68 -11.40
C LEU A 354 -5.75 -7.16 -11.40
N LYS A 355 -6.82 -7.58 -12.10
CA LYS A 355 -7.16 -9.00 -12.27
C LYS A 355 -5.99 -9.78 -12.87
N GLN A 356 -5.29 -9.21 -13.84
CA GLN A 356 -4.14 -9.87 -14.44
C GLN A 356 -2.92 -9.94 -13.51
N ILE A 357 -2.71 -8.93 -12.66
CA ILE A 357 -1.73 -9.00 -11.56
C ILE A 357 -2.09 -10.14 -10.62
N LEU A 358 -3.32 -10.23 -10.15
CA LEU A 358 -3.76 -11.27 -9.20
C LEU A 358 -3.63 -12.68 -9.80
N ARG A 359 -3.97 -12.85 -11.08
CA ARG A 359 -3.78 -14.11 -11.82
C ARG A 359 -2.32 -14.58 -11.85
N SER A 360 -1.36 -13.65 -11.83
CA SER A 360 0.07 -14.01 -11.83
C SER A 360 0.58 -14.61 -10.51
N GLN A 361 -0.21 -14.53 -9.43
CA GLN A 361 0.08 -15.13 -8.13
C GLN A 361 -0.55 -16.52 -7.94
N LYS A 362 -1.18 -17.09 -8.99
CA LYS A 362 -2.01 -18.30 -8.86
C LYS A 362 -1.24 -19.54 -8.39
N GLU A 363 0.01 -19.70 -8.83
CA GLU A 363 0.81 -20.91 -8.57
C GLU A 363 1.77 -20.79 -7.39
N ASN A 364 2.09 -19.57 -6.97
CA ASN A 364 3.06 -19.29 -5.92
C ASN A 364 2.59 -18.10 -5.08
N ASP A 365 2.90 -18.09 -3.78
CA ASP A 365 2.52 -17.00 -2.86
C ASP A 365 3.14 -15.62 -3.22
N PHE A 366 3.97 -15.54 -4.26
CA PHE A 366 4.70 -14.36 -4.71
C PHE A 366 4.56 -14.10 -6.22
N PHE A 367 4.94 -12.90 -6.64
CA PHE A 367 4.79 -12.43 -8.03
C PHE A 367 5.98 -12.81 -8.94
N GLY A 368 6.43 -14.06 -8.85
CA GLY A 368 7.50 -14.63 -9.67
C GLY A 368 8.94 -14.23 -9.29
N ASN A 369 9.20 -13.03 -8.77
CA ASN A 369 10.48 -12.66 -8.16
C ASN A 369 10.34 -11.47 -7.18
N LEU A 370 11.41 -11.15 -6.45
CA LEU A 370 11.42 -10.05 -5.48
C LEU A 370 11.19 -8.69 -6.14
N ALA A 371 11.74 -8.45 -7.34
CA ALA A 371 11.58 -7.17 -8.04
C ALA A 371 10.12 -6.91 -8.42
N ASN A 372 9.42 -7.89 -9.00
CA ASN A 372 8.01 -7.80 -9.31
C ASN A 372 7.18 -7.62 -8.03
N THR A 373 7.47 -8.41 -6.99
CA THR A 373 6.77 -8.32 -5.71
C THR A 373 6.91 -6.92 -5.09
N TYR A 374 8.10 -6.31 -5.16
CA TYR A 374 8.36 -4.94 -4.73
C TYR A 374 7.47 -3.89 -5.42
N TYR A 375 7.25 -4.01 -6.74
CA TYR A 375 6.39 -3.06 -7.47
C TYR A 375 4.90 -3.41 -7.35
N VAL A 376 4.53 -4.67 -7.12
CA VAL A 376 3.13 -5.08 -7.01
C VAL A 376 2.56 -4.82 -5.62
N LEU A 377 3.33 -5.04 -4.55
CA LEU A 377 2.83 -4.91 -3.17
C LEU A 377 2.13 -3.57 -2.87
N PRO A 378 2.68 -2.41 -3.28
CA PRO A 378 2.03 -1.12 -3.07
C PRO A 378 0.68 -1.01 -3.80
N VAL A 379 0.57 -1.57 -5.02
CA VAL A 379 -0.65 -1.55 -5.84
C VAL A 379 -1.80 -2.24 -5.11
N LEU A 380 -1.53 -3.33 -4.38
CA LEU A 380 -2.54 -4.06 -3.61
C LEU A 380 -3.08 -3.28 -2.39
N GLN A 381 -2.48 -2.13 -2.06
CA GLN A 381 -2.98 -1.17 -1.07
C GLN A 381 -3.39 0.17 -1.69
N CYS A 382 -3.42 0.28 -3.02
CA CYS A 382 -3.55 1.55 -3.73
C CYS A 382 -2.54 2.61 -3.25
N ARG A 383 -1.35 2.16 -2.87
CA ARG A 383 -0.18 2.99 -2.56
C ARG A 383 0.76 2.96 -3.77
N SER A 384 1.66 3.94 -3.80
CA SER A 384 2.73 4.04 -4.77
C SER A 384 4.07 4.29 -4.10
N LEU A 385 5.15 4.23 -4.89
CA LEU A 385 6.49 4.62 -4.42
C LEU A 385 6.59 6.09 -3.94
N VAL A 386 5.59 6.93 -4.23
CA VAL A 386 5.49 8.32 -3.70
C VAL A 386 5.10 8.32 -2.22
N ASN A 387 4.50 7.25 -1.70
CA ASN A 387 4.11 7.14 -0.30
C ASN A 387 5.28 6.78 0.64
N ILE A 388 6.50 6.62 0.12
CA ILE A 388 7.69 6.39 0.93
C ILE A 388 7.97 7.66 1.76
N SER A 389 7.95 7.53 3.08
CA SER A 389 8.18 8.65 3.98
C SER A 389 8.82 8.19 5.29
N SER A 390 9.33 9.13 6.07
CA SER A 390 9.78 8.93 7.46
C SER A 390 8.76 9.42 8.49
N SER A 391 7.50 9.64 8.08
CA SER A 391 6.47 10.24 8.94
C SER A 391 6.11 9.37 10.15
N HIS A 392 6.12 8.04 9.99
CA HIS A 392 5.89 7.03 11.04
C HIS A 392 7.05 6.93 12.04
N CYS A 393 8.21 7.52 11.74
CA CYS A 393 9.39 7.47 12.59
C CYS A 393 9.36 8.50 13.73
N LYS A 394 8.44 9.47 13.68
CA LYS A 394 8.26 10.44 14.76
C LYS A 394 7.67 9.71 15.96
N ALA A 395 8.36 9.74 17.10
CA ALA A 395 7.80 9.29 18.36
C ALA A 395 6.46 10.02 18.60
N PRO A 396 5.47 9.39 19.27
CA PRO A 396 4.28 10.10 19.68
C PRO A 396 4.72 11.37 20.41
N VAL A 397 4.24 12.51 19.94
CA VAL A 397 4.39 13.78 20.63
C VAL A 397 3.74 13.58 21.99
N ILE A 398 4.55 13.41 23.03
CA ILE A 398 4.07 13.60 24.39
C ILE A 398 3.83 15.09 24.47
N ASP A 399 2.60 15.51 24.17
CA ASP A 399 2.18 16.88 24.41
C ASP A 399 2.47 17.17 25.88
N GLY A 400 3.33 18.16 26.12
CA GLY A 400 3.71 18.63 27.46
C GLY A 400 2.51 19.09 28.30
N ASN A 401 1.31 19.18 27.73
CA ASN A 401 0.06 19.44 28.43
C ASN A 401 -0.58 18.19 29.06
N SER A 402 -0.21 16.97 28.67
CA SER A 402 -0.72 15.74 29.31
C SER A 402 0.10 15.28 30.53
N MET A 403 1.28 15.86 30.78
CA MET A 403 1.99 15.64 32.05
C MET A 403 1.43 16.43 33.23
N ILE A 404 0.68 17.51 32.98
CA ILE A 404 0.10 18.31 34.07
C ILE A 404 -1.11 17.59 34.68
N VAL A 405 -1.89 16.84 33.91
CA VAL A 405 -3.10 16.18 34.42
C VAL A 405 -2.78 14.93 35.27
N CYS A 406 -1.68 14.23 35.00
CA CYS A 406 -1.28 13.06 35.80
C CYS A 406 -0.53 13.41 37.10
N LEU A 407 0.13 14.59 37.18
CA LEU A 407 0.81 15.01 38.40
C LEU A 407 -0.15 15.55 39.48
N PHE A 408 -1.34 16.04 39.11
CA PHE A 408 -2.34 16.49 40.08
C PHE A 408 -3.24 15.40 40.67
N SER A 409 -3.31 14.21 40.05
CA SER A 409 -4.09 13.08 40.62
C SER A 409 -3.30 12.21 41.61
N ALA A 410 -1.97 12.33 41.65
CA ALA A 410 -1.12 11.62 42.60
C ALA A 410 -0.86 12.39 43.91
N ALA A 411 -1.22 13.68 43.97
CA ALA A 411 -0.99 14.53 45.16
C ALA A 411 -2.16 14.55 46.17
N SER A 412 -3.31 13.94 45.86
CA SER A 412 -4.47 13.86 46.77
C SER A 412 -4.59 12.53 47.54
N LEU A 413 -3.52 11.72 47.56
CA LEU A 413 -3.46 10.47 48.33
C LEU A 413 -2.41 10.50 49.46
N TYR A 414 -1.77 11.65 49.70
CA TYR A 414 -0.87 11.86 50.84
C TYR A 414 -1.02 13.28 51.41
N THR A 415 -2.22 13.57 51.93
CA THR A 415 -2.52 14.44 53.08
C THR A 415 -3.90 14.05 53.56
#